data_AF-A0A699JEW8-F1
#
_entry.id   AF-A0A699JEW8-F1
#
_cell.length_a   1.000
_cell.length_b   1.000
_cell.length_c   1.000
_cell.angle_alpha   90.00
_cell.angle_beta   90.00
_cell.angle_gamma   90.00
#
_symmetry.space_group_name_H-M   'P 1'
#
loop_
_entity.id
_entity.type
_entity.pdbx_description
1 polymer ?
#
loop_
_entity_poly.entity_id
_entity_poly.type
_entity_poly.pdbx_seq_one_letter_code
_entity_poly.pdbx_strand_id
1 'polypeptide(L)'
;MKFVVDTWSLAPGDNRNDMRNLMKKLKFLKIKIREWNFGHISSSRVEMKHLQEELNRLDTEIESGKGMDVIISKRMEVINSMHNINKTYAIESLQKVKIKWSVEGDENSHFFHGILNKRRKQISIRGVMKDGIWLDKPDQVKEEFLNHFRDRFARPIENHVSFDMEFPNSLSRAQQEELESDVTHEEIKRAVWDCGVDKSPGPNGFTFGFYRQFWDLVEKDVISAVNYFFKHGEFSSGCNSSFNALIPKIPNANMVKDFRPISLIGSLYKIITNVLDNRLVPVLSVIVHEVQSEFVSGRKIMDGPF
;
A
#
# COMPACT_ATOMS: atom_id res chain seq x y z
N MET A 1 -2.90 -13.35 15.85
CA MET A 1 -4.07 -12.43 15.98
C MET A 1 -4.10 -11.71 17.33
N LYS A 2 -3.96 -12.41 18.47
CA LYS A 2 -3.95 -11.80 19.82
C LYS A 2 -3.04 -10.57 19.97
N PHE A 3 -1.79 -10.64 19.50
CA PHE A 3 -0.86 -9.50 19.55
C PHE A 3 -1.42 -8.20 18.96
N VAL A 4 -2.12 -8.28 17.81
CA VAL A 4 -2.68 -7.10 17.14
C VAL A 4 -3.83 -6.51 17.96
N VAL A 5 -4.73 -7.37 18.46
CA VAL A 5 -5.88 -6.97 19.29
C VAL A 5 -5.42 -6.31 20.59
N ASP A 6 -4.48 -6.93 21.29
CA ASP A 6 -3.93 -6.43 22.55
C ASP A 6 -3.23 -5.08 22.32
N THR A 7 -2.39 -5.01 21.27
CA THR A 7 -1.66 -3.77 20.92
C THR A 7 -2.61 -2.64 20.51
N TRP A 8 -3.67 -2.94 19.77
CA TRP A 8 -4.65 -1.92 19.34
C TRP A 8 -5.41 -1.33 20.54
N SER A 9 -5.79 -2.19 21.48
CA SER A 9 -6.49 -1.78 22.71
C SER A 9 -5.61 -0.95 23.64
N LEU A 10 -4.29 -1.16 23.62
CA LEU A 10 -3.31 -0.39 24.41
C LEU A 10 -2.85 0.90 23.73
N ALA A 11 -3.25 1.13 22.48
CA ALA A 11 -2.80 2.30 21.73
C ALA A 11 -3.34 3.59 22.36
N PRO A 12 -2.50 4.64 22.51
CA PRO A 12 -2.92 5.90 23.11
C PRO A 12 -4.02 6.55 22.25
N GLY A 13 -5.19 6.77 22.85
CA GLY A 13 -6.32 7.43 22.21
C GLY A 13 -6.13 8.94 22.06
N ASP A 14 -6.82 9.53 21.08
CA ASP A 14 -6.96 10.98 20.93
C ASP A 14 -8.44 11.35 20.71
N ASN A 15 -9.14 11.66 21.80
CA ASN A 15 -10.58 11.95 21.75
C ASN A 15 -10.92 13.31 21.12
N ARG A 16 -9.93 14.12 20.72
CA ARG A 16 -10.18 15.43 20.12
C ARG A 16 -10.44 15.36 18.63
N ASN A 17 -9.95 14.31 17.96
CA ASN A 17 -9.97 14.21 16.51
C ASN A 17 -9.85 12.75 16.08
N ASP A 18 -10.93 12.20 15.54
CA ASP A 18 -11.02 10.77 15.22
C ASP A 18 -10.08 10.35 14.10
N MET A 19 -9.79 11.24 13.14
CA MET A 19 -8.79 10.98 12.09
C MET A 19 -7.39 10.80 12.70
N ARG A 20 -7.00 11.72 13.59
CA ARG A 20 -5.70 11.67 14.27
C ARG A 20 -5.62 10.46 15.21
N ASN A 21 -6.72 10.12 15.88
CA ASN A 21 -6.83 8.93 16.70
C ASN A 21 -6.50 7.67 15.90
N LEU A 22 -7.20 7.44 14.78
CA LEU A 22 -6.94 6.30 13.90
C LEU A 22 -5.48 6.28 13.42
N MET A 23 -4.95 7.43 12.98
CA MET A 23 -3.57 7.52 12.50
C MET A 23 -2.54 7.24 13.59
N LYS A 24 -2.78 7.68 14.83
CA LYS A 24 -1.94 7.38 16.00
C LYS A 24 -1.97 5.91 16.36
N LYS A 25 -3.15 5.28 16.37
CA LYS A 25 -3.30 3.83 16.61
C LYS A 25 -2.55 2.99 15.57
N LEU A 26 -2.70 3.32 14.29
CA LEU A 26 -1.95 2.68 13.21
C LEU A 26 -0.44 2.86 13.39
N LYS A 27 0.02 4.08 13.71
CA LYS A 27 1.44 4.35 13.95
C LYS A 27 1.98 3.56 15.13
N PHE A 28 1.23 3.48 16.23
CA PHE A 28 1.59 2.70 17.42
C PHE A 28 1.72 1.22 17.09
N LEU A 29 0.71 0.63 16.44
CA LEU A 29 0.74 -0.76 16.01
C LEU A 29 1.92 -1.04 15.08
N LYS A 30 2.22 -0.15 14.12
CA LYS A 30 3.38 -0.27 13.22
C LYS A 30 4.70 -0.37 13.99
N ILE A 31 4.88 0.47 15.01
CA ILE A 31 6.10 0.46 15.85
C ILE A 31 6.21 -0.87 16.58
N LYS A 32 5.12 -1.33 17.22
CA LYS A 32 5.09 -2.61 17.94
C LYS A 32 5.31 -3.83 17.05
N ILE A 33 4.73 -3.84 15.84
CA ILE A 33 5.00 -4.89 14.85
C ILE A 33 6.49 -4.90 14.46
N ARG A 34 7.14 -3.74 14.32
CA ARG A 34 8.57 -3.67 13.99
C ARG A 34 9.45 -4.20 15.12
N GLU A 35 9.15 -3.84 16.36
CA GLU A 35 9.83 -4.37 17.56
C GLU A 35 9.69 -5.89 17.63
N TRP A 36 8.46 -6.39 17.49
CA TRP A 36 8.17 -7.83 17.49
C TRP A 36 8.90 -8.57 16.36
N ASN A 37 8.87 -8.02 15.14
CA ASN A 37 9.51 -8.64 13.98
C ASN A 37 11.05 -8.68 14.11
N PHE A 38 11.66 -7.65 14.69
CA PHE A 38 13.10 -7.63 14.93
C PHE A 38 13.53 -8.76 15.88
N GLY A 39 12.78 -8.95 16.97
CA GLY A 39 13.01 -10.07 17.90
C GLY A 39 12.78 -11.43 17.22
N HIS A 40 11.70 -11.56 16.46
CA HIS A 40 11.35 -12.79 15.76
C HIS A 40 12.41 -13.21 14.74
N ILE A 41 12.86 -12.31 13.86
CA ILE A 41 13.91 -12.59 12.86
C ILE A 41 15.21 -13.03 13.54
N SER A 42 15.57 -12.38 14.64
CA SER A 42 16.79 -12.72 15.39
C SER A 42 16.67 -14.13 15.99
N SER A 43 15.53 -14.44 16.60
CA SER A 43 15.24 -15.77 17.16
C SER A 43 15.23 -16.86 16.09
N SER A 44 14.52 -16.66 14.97
CA SER A 44 14.43 -17.64 13.90
C SER A 44 15.78 -17.94 13.24
N ARG A 45 16.71 -16.97 13.21
CA ARG A 45 18.08 -17.22 12.73
C ARG A 45 18.89 -18.09 13.68
N VAL A 46 18.76 -17.88 14.98
CA VAL A 46 19.42 -18.70 16.01
C VAL A 46 18.84 -20.11 16.00
N GLU A 47 17.52 -20.23 15.96
CA GLU A 47 16.80 -21.51 15.86
C GLU A 47 17.19 -22.28 14.60
N MET A 48 17.23 -21.63 13.42
CA MET A 48 17.67 -22.27 12.19
C MET A 48 19.11 -22.80 12.28
N LYS A 49 20.03 -22.08 12.92
CA LYS A 49 21.40 -22.56 13.15
C LYS A 49 21.41 -23.79 14.07
N HIS A 50 20.66 -23.75 15.17
CA HIS A 50 20.57 -24.87 16.09
C HIS A 50 19.97 -26.11 15.42
N LEU A 51 18.90 -25.95 14.63
CA LEU A 51 18.27 -27.04 13.88
C LEU A 51 19.24 -27.63 12.84
N GLN A 52 20.06 -26.80 12.18
CA GLN A 52 21.08 -27.28 11.24
C GLN A 52 22.18 -28.08 11.96
N GLU A 53 22.63 -27.61 13.13
CA GLU A 53 23.61 -28.33 13.95
C GLU A 53 23.04 -29.66 14.47
N GLU A 54 21.78 -29.66 14.90
CA GLU A 54 21.08 -30.87 15.36
C GLU A 54 20.87 -31.87 14.21
N LEU A 55 20.48 -31.39 13.03
CA LEU A 55 20.36 -32.23 11.83
C LEU A 55 21.69 -32.89 11.48
N ASN A 56 22.79 -32.14 11.46
CA ASN A 56 24.13 -32.68 11.18
C ASN A 56 24.54 -33.76 12.21
N ARG A 57 24.20 -33.57 13.50
CA ARG A 57 24.45 -34.57 14.55
C ARG A 57 23.64 -35.84 14.32
N LEU A 58 22.34 -35.71 14.03
CA LEU A 58 21.46 -36.85 13.76
C LEU A 58 21.90 -37.62 12.50
N ASP A 59 22.27 -36.91 11.44
CA ASP A 59 22.79 -37.52 10.20
C ASP A 59 24.08 -38.30 10.47
N THR A 60 25.03 -37.73 11.24
CA THR A 60 26.27 -38.42 11.65
C THR A 60 25.97 -39.68 12.46
N GLU A 61 24.97 -39.63 13.34
CA GLU A 61 24.58 -40.78 14.17
C GLU A 61 23.94 -41.91 13.34
N ILE A 62 23.10 -41.56 12.37
CA ILE A 62 22.53 -42.51 11.41
C ILE A 62 23.64 -43.14 10.55
N GLU A 63 24.56 -42.34 10.02
CA GLU A 63 25.71 -42.81 9.23
C GLU A 63 26.64 -43.73 10.03
N SER A 64 26.75 -43.52 11.34
CA SER A 64 27.52 -44.39 12.25
C SER A 64 26.84 -45.75 12.56
N GLY A 65 25.69 -46.03 11.95
CA GLY A 65 24.96 -47.29 12.11
C GLY A 65 24.04 -47.34 13.33
N LYS A 66 23.80 -46.21 14.01
CA LYS A 66 22.95 -46.11 15.21
C LYS A 66 21.52 -45.65 14.92
N GLY A 67 21.11 -45.62 13.65
CA GLY A 67 19.80 -45.13 13.21
C GLY A 67 18.61 -45.96 13.71
N MET A 68 18.16 -45.70 14.95
CA MET A 68 16.91 -46.22 15.50
C MET A 68 15.71 -45.40 14.99
N ASP A 69 14.51 -45.99 14.99
CA ASP A 69 13.26 -45.31 14.59
C ASP A 69 13.02 -43.98 15.33
N VAL A 70 13.48 -43.88 16.58
CA VAL A 70 13.41 -42.66 17.39
C VAL A 70 14.25 -41.53 16.78
N ILE A 71 15.45 -41.84 16.28
CA ILE A 71 16.37 -40.87 15.67
C ILE A 71 15.82 -40.41 14.32
N ILE A 72 15.27 -41.34 13.53
CA ILE A 72 14.62 -41.04 12.24
C ILE A 72 13.40 -40.14 12.44
N SER A 73 12.57 -40.42 13.45
CA SER A 73 11.40 -39.60 13.80
C SER A 73 11.83 -38.19 14.21
N LYS A 74 12.85 -38.07 15.07
CA LYS A 74 13.38 -36.78 15.51
C LYS A 74 13.99 -35.98 14.35
N ARG A 75 14.67 -36.65 13.41
CA ARG A 75 15.17 -36.03 12.17
C ARG A 75 14.03 -35.46 11.34
N MET A 76 12.92 -36.18 11.20
CA MET A 76 11.74 -35.72 10.47
C MET A 76 11.14 -34.45 11.11
N GLU A 77 11.09 -34.39 12.45
CA GLU A 77 10.62 -33.21 13.20
C GLU A 77 11.52 -31.98 12.98
N VAL A 78 12.85 -32.17 13.00
CA VAL A 78 13.82 -31.11 12.73
C VAL A 78 13.66 -30.57 11.31
N ILE A 79 13.55 -31.46 10.32
CA ILE A 79 13.34 -31.08 8.91
C ILE A 79 12.02 -30.31 8.74
N ASN A 80 10.94 -30.79 9.35
CA ASN A 80 9.64 -30.10 9.30
C ASN A 80 9.72 -28.70 9.92
N SER A 81 10.44 -28.56 11.04
CA SER A 81 10.65 -27.27 11.70
C SER A 81 11.45 -26.30 10.83
N MET A 82 12.53 -26.77 10.21
CA MET A 82 13.32 -25.99 9.24
C MET A 82 12.46 -25.58 8.02
N HIS A 83 11.65 -26.50 7.50
CA HIS A 83 10.75 -26.22 6.38
C HIS A 83 9.73 -25.12 6.73
N ASN A 84 9.15 -25.15 7.93
CA ASN A 84 8.22 -24.11 8.38
C ASN A 84 8.87 -22.71 8.47
N ILE A 85 10.10 -22.63 8.98
CA ILE A 85 10.85 -21.37 9.02
C ILE A 85 11.14 -20.87 7.60
N ASN A 86 11.60 -21.74 6.70
CA ASN A 86 11.88 -21.40 5.30
C ASN A 86 10.63 -20.96 4.55
N LYS A 87 9.49 -21.64 4.75
CA LYS A 87 8.19 -21.28 4.21
C LYS A 87 7.78 -19.86 4.62
N THR A 88 8.04 -19.49 5.88
CA THR A 88 7.76 -18.13 6.38
C THR A 88 8.60 -17.08 5.65
N TYR A 89 9.91 -17.32 5.50
CA TYR A 89 10.79 -16.43 4.72
C TYR A 89 10.40 -16.34 3.23
N ALA A 90 9.93 -17.44 2.64
CA ALA A 90 9.43 -17.46 1.27
C ALA A 90 8.18 -16.58 1.13
N ILE A 91 7.20 -16.70 2.05
CA ILE A 91 5.99 -15.86 2.08
C ILE A 91 6.35 -14.38 2.22
N GLU A 92 7.28 -14.02 3.11
CA GLU A 92 7.75 -12.64 3.22
C GLU A 92 8.39 -12.12 1.93
N SER A 93 9.18 -12.96 1.27
CA SER A 93 9.86 -12.60 0.03
C SER A 93 8.85 -12.39 -1.09
N LEU A 94 7.87 -13.28 -1.22
CA LEU A 94 6.74 -13.17 -2.14
C LEU A 94 5.97 -11.87 -1.95
N GLN A 95 5.64 -11.51 -0.70
CA GLN A 95 4.99 -10.23 -0.39
C GLN A 95 5.82 -9.03 -0.85
N LYS A 96 7.15 -9.09 -0.71
CA LYS A 96 8.05 -8.03 -1.18
C LYS A 96 8.11 -7.95 -2.71
N VAL A 97 8.03 -9.08 -3.42
CA VAL A 97 8.08 -9.10 -4.90
C VAL A 97 6.73 -8.76 -5.53
N LYS A 98 5.61 -8.94 -4.81
CA LYS A 98 4.23 -8.71 -5.28
C LYS A 98 3.88 -9.55 -6.53
N ILE A 99 4.25 -10.82 -6.51
CA ILE A 99 3.91 -11.80 -7.56
C ILE A 99 2.79 -12.68 -7.03
N LYS A 100 1.75 -12.91 -7.83
CA LYS A 100 0.66 -13.84 -7.48
C LYS A 100 1.21 -15.27 -7.46
N TRP A 101 1.00 -15.98 -6.35
CA TRP A 101 1.47 -17.36 -6.12
C TRP A 101 1.04 -18.34 -7.21
N SER A 102 -0.08 -18.06 -7.88
CA SER A 102 -0.66 -18.89 -8.94
C SER A 102 0.21 -19.05 -10.19
N VAL A 103 1.26 -18.23 -10.37
CA VAL A 103 2.07 -18.27 -11.59
C VAL A 103 3.22 -19.28 -11.45
N GLU A 104 3.82 -19.47 -10.29
CA GLU A 104 5.00 -20.33 -10.14
C GLU A 104 5.02 -21.02 -8.76
N GLY A 105 4.65 -22.31 -8.75
CA GLY A 105 4.88 -23.20 -7.63
C GLY A 105 6.34 -23.67 -7.58
N ASP A 106 6.88 -23.77 -6.37
CA ASP A 106 8.19 -24.36 -6.02
C ASP A 106 9.46 -23.54 -6.29
N GLU A 107 9.34 -22.23 -6.57
CA GLU A 107 10.50 -21.35 -6.74
C GLU A 107 11.11 -20.90 -5.39
N ASN A 108 12.44 -20.92 -5.33
CA ASN A 108 13.24 -20.67 -4.12
C ASN A 108 13.39 -19.16 -3.78
N SER A 109 13.88 -18.85 -2.56
CA SER A 109 14.14 -17.45 -2.14
C SER A 109 15.14 -16.72 -3.05
N HIS A 110 16.09 -17.43 -3.66
CA HIS A 110 17.11 -16.87 -4.55
C HIS A 110 16.51 -16.27 -5.83
N PHE A 111 15.52 -16.93 -6.43
CA PHE A 111 14.79 -16.39 -7.58
C PHE A 111 14.12 -15.04 -7.26
N PHE A 112 13.39 -14.98 -6.15
CA PHE A 112 12.75 -13.75 -5.68
C PHE A 112 13.78 -12.64 -5.41
N HIS A 113 14.92 -12.99 -4.82
CA HIS A 113 16.03 -12.06 -4.63
C HIS A 113 16.59 -11.54 -5.97
N GLY A 114 16.75 -12.41 -6.97
CA GLY A 114 17.17 -12.05 -8.32
C GLY A 114 16.25 -11.03 -8.99
N ILE A 115 14.93 -11.27 -8.95
CA ILE A 115 13.92 -10.35 -9.48
C ILE A 115 13.97 -9.00 -8.74
N LEU A 116 14.03 -9.03 -7.41
CA LEU A 116 14.11 -7.80 -6.60
C LEU A 116 15.37 -6.99 -6.95
N ASN A 117 16.52 -7.64 -7.09
CA ASN A 117 17.77 -6.98 -7.44
C ASN A 117 17.73 -6.40 -8.85
N LYS A 118 17.17 -7.11 -9.83
CA LYS A 118 16.96 -6.60 -11.19
C LYS A 118 16.07 -5.37 -11.18
N ARG A 119 14.92 -5.42 -10.50
CA ARG A 119 14.00 -4.27 -10.37
C ARG A 119 14.67 -3.10 -9.67
N ARG A 120 15.39 -3.32 -8.56
CA ARG A 120 16.13 -2.28 -7.84
C ARG A 120 17.15 -1.58 -8.74
N LYS A 121 17.89 -2.33 -9.55
CA LYS A 121 18.83 -1.76 -10.53
C LYS A 121 18.12 -0.94 -11.59
N GLN A 122 16.96 -1.38 -12.08
CA GLN A 122 16.18 -0.68 -13.11
C GLN A 122 15.51 0.61 -12.62
N ILE A 123 15.03 0.63 -11.37
CA ILE A 123 14.36 1.81 -10.78
C ILE A 123 15.34 2.78 -10.10
N SER A 124 16.60 2.38 -9.91
CA SER A 124 17.60 3.20 -9.23
C SER A 124 17.94 4.41 -10.10
N ILE A 125 17.63 5.59 -9.59
CA ILE A 125 18.02 6.86 -10.19
C ILE A 125 19.46 7.15 -9.76
N ARG A 126 20.39 7.01 -10.71
CA ARG A 126 21.83 7.30 -10.48
C ARG A 126 22.17 8.77 -10.63
N GLY A 127 21.36 9.49 -11.39
CA GLY A 127 21.52 10.90 -11.68
C GLY A 127 20.47 11.35 -12.70
N VAL A 128 20.42 12.66 -12.92
CA VAL A 128 19.55 13.28 -13.92
C VAL A 128 20.31 14.35 -14.70
N MET A 129 19.97 14.50 -15.96
CA MET A 129 20.46 15.54 -16.84
C MET A 129 19.62 16.81 -16.67
N LYS A 130 20.26 17.93 -16.37
CA LYS A 130 19.67 19.25 -16.28
C LYS A 130 20.48 20.22 -17.14
N ASP A 131 19.86 20.82 -18.16
CA ASP A 131 20.50 21.82 -19.03
C ASP A 131 21.88 21.40 -19.58
N GLY A 132 22.01 20.12 -19.94
CA GLY A 132 23.26 19.54 -20.45
C GLY A 132 24.29 19.13 -19.37
N ILE A 133 24.00 19.35 -18.09
CA ILE A 133 24.83 18.97 -16.95
C ILE A 133 24.27 17.72 -16.29
N TRP A 134 25.13 16.73 -16.06
CA TRP A 134 24.78 15.52 -15.31
C TRP A 134 24.87 15.77 -13.80
N LEU A 135 23.73 15.63 -13.11
CA LEU A 135 23.63 15.71 -11.66
C LEU A 135 23.58 14.29 -11.08
N ASP A 136 24.59 13.90 -10.30
CA ASP A 136 24.67 12.58 -9.65
C ASP A 136 24.68 12.65 -8.12
N LYS A 137 24.84 13.84 -7.54
CA LYS A 137 24.77 14.04 -6.09
C LYS A 137 23.32 13.88 -5.60
N PRO A 138 23.06 13.02 -4.60
CA PRO A 138 21.69 12.73 -4.16
C PRO A 138 20.84 13.95 -3.81
N ASP A 139 21.42 14.97 -3.17
CA ASP A 139 20.67 16.15 -2.76
C ASP A 139 20.32 17.06 -3.94
N GLN A 140 21.23 17.21 -4.92
CA GLN A 140 20.96 17.93 -6.17
C GLN A 140 19.89 17.24 -7.01
N VAL A 141 19.93 15.91 -7.09
CA VAL A 141 18.91 15.12 -7.80
C VAL A 141 17.54 15.31 -7.16
N LYS A 142 17.45 15.21 -5.82
CA LYS A 142 16.18 15.42 -5.08
C LYS A 142 15.64 16.83 -5.28
N GLU A 143 16.49 17.83 -5.19
CA GLU A 143 16.12 19.23 -5.39
C GLU A 143 15.60 19.47 -6.81
N GLU A 144 16.24 18.87 -7.82
CA GLU A 144 15.81 18.98 -9.20
C GLU A 144 14.42 18.36 -9.44
N PHE A 145 14.16 17.17 -8.89
CA PHE A 145 12.82 16.58 -8.90
C PHE A 145 11.79 17.45 -8.17
N LEU A 146 12.15 17.99 -7.01
CA LEU A 146 11.26 18.84 -6.22
C LEU A 146 10.89 20.10 -7.00
N ASN A 147 11.86 20.83 -7.53
CA ASN A 147 11.64 22.05 -8.27
C ASN A 147 10.79 21.79 -9.52
N HIS A 148 11.15 20.79 -10.32
CA HIS A 148 10.39 20.43 -11.52
C HIS A 148 8.90 20.17 -11.23
N PHE A 149 8.60 19.34 -10.23
CA PHE A 149 7.22 19.02 -9.91
C PHE A 149 6.50 20.14 -9.15
N ARG A 150 7.21 20.89 -8.29
CA ARG A 150 6.65 22.08 -7.64
C ARG A 150 6.19 23.08 -8.69
N ASP A 151 7.01 23.36 -9.69
CA ASP A 151 6.73 24.35 -10.71
C ASP A 151 5.63 23.84 -11.66
N ARG A 152 5.64 22.54 -12.00
CA ARG A 152 4.59 21.90 -12.79
C ARG A 152 3.22 21.87 -12.11
N PHE A 153 3.17 21.70 -10.79
CA PHE A 153 1.94 21.64 -10.00
C PHE A 153 1.67 22.95 -9.25
N ALA A 154 2.40 24.02 -9.56
CA ALA A 154 2.17 25.32 -8.97
C ALA A 154 0.77 25.81 -9.35
N ARG A 155 0.08 26.44 -8.39
CA ARG A 155 -1.20 27.07 -8.68
C ARG A 155 -0.98 28.20 -9.69
N PRO A 156 -1.75 28.27 -10.78
CA PRO A 156 -1.72 29.42 -11.68
C PRO A 156 -2.01 30.72 -10.92
N ILE A 157 -1.37 31.82 -11.34
CA ILE A 157 -1.53 33.13 -10.70
C ILE A 157 -2.95 33.69 -10.93
N GLU A 158 -3.58 33.33 -12.05
CA GLU A 158 -4.94 33.73 -12.42
C GLU A 158 -5.92 32.57 -12.21
N ASN A 159 -6.94 32.76 -11.38
CA ASN A 159 -7.98 31.75 -11.08
C ASN A 159 -9.24 31.88 -11.96
N HIS A 160 -9.22 32.70 -13.01
CA HIS A 160 -10.43 32.99 -13.76
C HIS A 160 -10.45 32.22 -15.07
N VAL A 161 -10.79 30.93 -14.99
CA VAL A 161 -11.43 30.27 -16.13
C VAL A 161 -12.86 30.79 -16.16
N SER A 162 -13.13 31.82 -16.95
CA SER A 162 -14.50 32.21 -17.26
C SER A 162 -15.04 31.21 -18.28
N PHE A 163 -15.94 30.35 -17.83
CA PHE A 163 -16.67 29.46 -18.72
C PHE A 163 -17.73 30.29 -19.46
N ASP A 164 -17.47 30.62 -20.72
CA ASP A 164 -18.49 31.17 -21.64
C ASP A 164 -19.27 30.00 -22.26
N MET A 165 -19.85 29.16 -21.40
CA MET A 165 -20.68 28.03 -21.81
C MET A 165 -21.79 27.81 -20.79
N GLU A 166 -22.96 27.47 -21.31
CA GLU A 166 -24.06 26.98 -20.47
C GLU A 166 -23.79 25.53 -20.07
N PHE A 167 -24.13 25.18 -18.82
CA PHE A 167 -24.14 23.80 -18.35
C PHE A 167 -25.58 23.29 -18.44
N PRO A 168 -25.99 22.68 -19.57
CA PRO A 168 -27.39 22.36 -19.82
C PRO A 168 -27.93 21.25 -18.92
N ASN A 169 -27.02 20.43 -18.38
CA ASN A 169 -27.38 19.30 -17.53
C ASN A 169 -27.20 19.64 -16.06
N SER A 170 -28.24 19.40 -15.29
CA SER A 170 -28.24 19.56 -13.84
C SER A 170 -28.78 18.29 -13.17
N LEU A 171 -28.24 17.97 -12.02
CA LEU A 171 -28.78 16.90 -11.18
C LEU A 171 -30.20 17.24 -10.73
N SER A 172 -31.07 16.23 -10.70
CA SER A 172 -32.37 16.34 -10.04
C SER A 172 -32.22 16.59 -8.55
N ARG A 173 -33.24 17.19 -7.92
CA ARG A 173 -33.24 17.43 -6.48
C ARG A 173 -33.03 16.15 -5.65
N ALA A 174 -33.64 15.04 -6.05
CA ALA A 174 -33.46 13.76 -5.37
C ALA A 174 -32.00 13.28 -5.41
N GLN A 175 -31.31 13.45 -6.54
CA GLN A 175 -29.89 13.09 -6.67
C GLN A 175 -29.00 14.01 -5.84
N GLN A 176 -29.32 15.31 -5.76
CA GLN A 176 -28.60 16.24 -4.89
C GLN A 176 -28.74 15.84 -3.42
N GLU A 177 -29.98 15.59 -2.97
CA GLU A 177 -30.27 15.14 -1.61
C GLU A 177 -29.56 13.80 -1.27
N GLU A 178 -29.48 12.87 -2.22
CA GLU A 178 -28.74 11.60 -2.05
C GLU A 178 -27.22 11.83 -1.91
N LEU A 179 -26.61 12.66 -2.77
CA LEU A 179 -25.18 12.95 -2.72
C LEU A 179 -24.76 13.65 -1.42
N GLU A 180 -25.63 14.53 -0.93
CA GLU A 180 -25.41 15.34 0.27
C GLU A 180 -25.82 14.64 1.58
N SER A 181 -26.44 13.45 1.49
CA SER A 181 -26.84 12.66 2.65
C SER A 181 -25.66 12.27 3.55
N ASP A 182 -25.92 11.95 4.82
CA ASP A 182 -24.87 11.48 5.71
C ASP A 182 -24.24 10.16 5.22
N VAL A 183 -22.94 10.00 5.44
CA VAL A 183 -22.23 8.77 5.07
C VAL A 183 -22.59 7.63 6.01
N THR A 184 -23.05 6.53 5.43
CA THR A 184 -23.47 5.34 6.16
C THR A 184 -22.28 4.42 6.50
N HIS A 185 -22.46 3.54 7.50
CA HIS A 185 -21.48 2.50 7.80
C HIS A 185 -21.24 1.63 6.57
N GLU A 186 -22.31 1.23 5.90
CA GLU A 186 -22.31 0.33 4.75
C GLU A 186 -21.51 0.89 3.59
N GLU A 187 -21.60 2.20 3.32
CA GLU A 187 -20.78 2.88 2.31
C GLU A 187 -19.28 2.83 2.66
N ILE A 188 -18.94 3.11 3.92
CA ILE A 188 -17.55 3.09 4.39
C ILE A 188 -16.98 1.67 4.29
N LYS A 189 -17.75 0.67 4.72
CA LYS A 189 -17.37 -0.74 4.62
C LYS A 189 -17.21 -1.17 3.18
N ARG A 190 -18.15 -0.80 2.30
CA ARG A 190 -18.05 -1.07 0.85
C ARG A 190 -16.77 -0.46 0.29
N ALA A 191 -16.43 0.78 0.63
CA ALA A 191 -15.21 1.43 0.16
C ALA A 191 -13.92 0.70 0.57
N VAL A 192 -13.89 0.08 1.75
CA VAL A 192 -12.79 -0.78 2.19
C VAL A 192 -12.72 -2.09 1.37
N TRP A 193 -13.87 -2.62 0.96
CA TRP A 193 -14.00 -3.85 0.17
C TRP A 193 -13.82 -3.66 -1.35
N ASP A 194 -13.97 -2.44 -1.86
CA ASP A 194 -13.65 -2.11 -3.24
C ASP A 194 -12.12 -1.98 -3.44
N CYS A 195 -11.41 -1.60 -2.39
CA CYS A 195 -9.96 -1.42 -2.44
C CYS A 195 -9.19 -2.76 -2.43
N GLY A 196 -8.36 -3.01 -3.44
CA GLY A 196 -7.57 -4.25 -3.52
C GLY A 196 -6.67 -4.53 -2.31
N VAL A 197 -6.68 -5.78 -1.82
CA VAL A 197 -6.03 -6.21 -0.56
C VAL A 197 -4.50 -6.11 -0.54
N ASP A 198 -3.84 -6.28 -1.68
CA ASP A 198 -2.38 -6.36 -1.82
C ASP A 198 -1.76 -5.16 -2.59
N LYS A 199 -2.44 -4.01 -2.54
CA LYS A 199 -1.93 -2.76 -3.12
C LYS A 199 -0.84 -2.16 -2.24
N SER A 200 0.03 -1.32 -2.84
CA SER A 200 1.12 -0.66 -2.11
C SER A 200 0.56 0.22 -0.98
N PRO A 201 1.05 0.05 0.26
CA PRO A 201 0.58 0.85 1.38
C PRO A 201 1.17 2.26 1.32
N GLY A 202 0.48 3.21 1.96
CA GLY A 202 1.02 4.53 2.24
C GLY A 202 2.00 4.54 3.42
N PRO A 203 2.30 5.72 4.00
CA PRO A 203 3.33 5.85 5.05
C PRO A 203 3.14 5.00 6.30
N ASN A 204 1.89 4.62 6.62
CA ASN A 204 1.59 3.76 7.77
C ASN A 204 1.92 2.28 7.53
N GLY A 205 2.11 1.84 6.27
CA GLY A 205 2.54 0.48 5.96
C GLY A 205 1.45 -0.60 6.01
N PHE A 206 0.19 -0.26 6.30
CA PHE A 206 -0.93 -1.20 6.28
C PHE A 206 -1.62 -1.24 4.92
N THR A 207 -1.92 -2.44 4.42
CA THR A 207 -2.71 -2.67 3.20
C THR A 207 -4.19 -2.88 3.55
N PHE A 208 -5.07 -2.91 2.54
CA PHE A 208 -6.49 -3.23 2.76
C PHE A 208 -6.72 -4.67 3.22
N GLY A 209 -5.75 -5.57 3.03
CA GLY A 209 -5.76 -6.89 3.66
C GLY A 209 -5.83 -6.83 5.19
N PHE A 210 -5.10 -5.89 5.82
CA PHE A 210 -5.17 -5.65 7.26
C PHE A 210 -6.58 -5.19 7.69
N TYR A 211 -7.14 -4.20 7.00
CA TYR A 211 -8.46 -3.66 7.34
C TYR A 211 -9.56 -4.70 7.23
N ARG A 212 -9.53 -5.55 6.19
CA ARG A 212 -10.51 -6.63 6.02
C ARG A 212 -10.32 -7.74 7.06
N GLN A 213 -9.07 -8.10 7.37
CA GLN A 213 -8.78 -9.15 8.35
C GLN A 213 -9.16 -8.74 9.78
N PHE A 214 -8.96 -7.46 10.14
CA PHE A 214 -9.19 -6.94 11.48
C PHE A 214 -10.36 -5.96 11.52
N TRP A 215 -11.35 -6.11 10.61
CA TRP A 215 -12.45 -5.16 10.48
C TRP A 215 -13.17 -4.93 11.81
N ASP A 216 -13.59 -6.00 12.48
CA ASP A 216 -14.33 -5.92 13.75
C ASP A 216 -13.54 -5.21 14.87
N LEU A 217 -12.20 -5.18 14.77
CA LEU A 217 -11.33 -4.45 15.70
C LEU A 217 -11.22 -2.96 15.36
N VAL A 218 -11.11 -2.63 14.07
CA VAL A 218 -10.79 -1.26 13.61
C VAL A 218 -12.00 -0.47 13.12
N GLU A 219 -13.15 -1.11 12.90
CA GLU A 219 -14.31 -0.51 12.23
C GLU A 219 -14.77 0.78 12.89
N LYS A 220 -14.85 0.80 14.23
CA LYS A 220 -15.28 1.98 14.99
C LYS A 220 -14.35 3.16 14.76
N ASP A 221 -13.04 2.92 14.82
CA ASP A 221 -12.03 3.97 14.60
C ASP A 221 -12.04 4.46 13.14
N VAL A 222 -12.28 3.56 12.17
CA VAL A 222 -12.37 3.91 10.74
C VAL A 222 -13.61 4.75 10.46
N ILE A 223 -14.77 4.33 10.95
CA ILE A 223 -16.04 5.02 10.73
C ILE A 223 -16.01 6.41 11.36
N SER A 224 -15.57 6.53 12.61
CA SER A 224 -15.44 7.83 13.26
C SER A 224 -14.49 8.76 12.51
N ALA A 225 -13.35 8.25 12.01
CA ALA A 225 -12.41 9.05 11.23
C ALA A 225 -12.99 9.54 9.90
N VAL A 226 -13.75 8.70 9.19
CA VAL A 226 -14.39 9.09 7.93
C VAL A 226 -15.51 10.10 8.18
N ASN A 227 -16.38 9.85 9.17
CA ASN A 227 -17.44 10.79 9.53
C ASN A 227 -16.88 12.14 9.99
N TYR A 228 -15.75 12.13 10.71
CA TYR A 228 -15.05 13.36 11.06
C TYR A 228 -14.67 14.17 9.82
N PHE A 229 -14.15 13.53 8.76
CA PHE A 229 -13.85 14.20 7.51
C PHE A 229 -15.10 14.80 6.85
N PHE A 230 -16.17 14.01 6.70
CA PHE A 230 -17.40 14.49 6.05
C PHE A 230 -18.09 15.62 6.84
N LYS A 231 -17.91 15.68 8.16
CA LYS A 231 -18.42 16.76 9.00
C LYS A 231 -17.61 18.08 8.88
N HIS A 232 -16.29 18.00 8.73
CA HIS A 232 -15.42 19.19 8.77
C HIS A 232 -14.89 19.61 7.40
N GLY A 233 -14.94 18.74 6.40
CA GLY A 233 -14.49 19.02 5.03
C GLY A 233 -12.97 19.07 4.85
N GLU A 234 -12.17 18.70 5.86
CA GLU A 234 -10.71 18.85 5.81
C GLU A 234 -9.94 17.65 6.37
N PHE A 235 -8.76 17.41 5.80
CA PHE A 235 -7.81 16.45 6.35
C PHE A 235 -7.04 17.07 7.50
N SER A 236 -7.13 16.42 8.65
CA SER A 236 -6.32 16.78 9.81
C SER A 236 -4.83 16.64 9.51
N SER A 237 -4.01 17.59 10.00
CA SER A 237 -2.56 17.57 9.80
C SER A 237 -1.93 16.19 10.06
N GLY A 238 -1.10 15.73 9.12
CA GLY A 238 -0.47 14.41 9.13
C GLY A 238 -1.34 13.24 8.65
N CYS A 239 -2.65 13.42 8.45
CA CYS A 239 -3.55 12.37 7.97
C CYS A 239 -3.54 12.19 6.45
N ASN A 240 -3.04 13.17 5.70
CA ASN A 240 -2.88 13.15 4.24
C ASN A 240 -1.41 13.03 3.78
N SER A 241 -0.54 12.48 4.63
CA SER A 241 0.85 12.24 4.26
C SER A 241 0.96 11.12 3.21
N SER A 242 1.81 11.30 2.21
CA SER A 242 2.09 10.31 1.17
C SER A 242 3.60 10.18 0.90
N PHE A 243 4.01 9.07 0.31
CA PHE A 243 5.35 8.94 -0.26
C PHE A 243 5.28 9.10 -1.78
N ASN A 244 6.17 9.90 -2.35
CA ASN A 244 6.28 10.02 -3.81
C ASN A 244 7.28 8.99 -4.33
N ALA A 245 6.79 8.02 -5.09
CA ALA A 245 7.61 7.06 -5.81
C ALA A 245 7.82 7.55 -7.25
N LEU A 246 9.07 7.56 -7.72
CA LEU A 246 9.41 7.95 -9.09
C LEU A 246 9.56 6.70 -9.95
N ILE A 247 8.71 6.55 -10.95
CA ILE A 247 8.72 5.40 -11.87
C ILE A 247 9.19 5.86 -13.25
N PRO A 248 10.26 5.27 -13.82
CA PRO A 248 10.67 5.56 -15.19
C PRO A 248 9.54 5.26 -16.20
N LYS A 249 9.31 6.19 -17.13
CA LYS A 249 8.41 6.02 -18.29
C LYS A 249 9.04 5.18 -19.38
N ILE A 250 10.36 5.28 -19.51
CA ILE A 250 11.16 4.69 -20.57
C ILE A 250 12.40 4.01 -19.99
N PRO A 251 12.98 3.03 -20.70
CA PRO A 251 14.31 2.50 -20.36
C PRO A 251 15.36 3.61 -20.38
N ASN A 252 16.35 3.52 -19.48
CA ASN A 252 17.46 4.47 -19.39
C ASN A 252 17.03 5.95 -19.22
N ALA A 253 15.92 6.19 -18.51
CA ALA A 253 15.43 7.51 -18.16
C ALA A 253 16.54 8.36 -17.52
N ASN A 254 16.81 9.53 -18.10
CA ASN A 254 17.90 10.39 -17.69
C ASN A 254 17.47 11.84 -17.45
N MET A 255 16.26 12.26 -17.86
CA MET A 255 15.69 13.57 -17.54
C MET A 255 14.56 13.43 -16.52
N VAL A 256 14.32 14.45 -15.70
CA VAL A 256 13.20 14.42 -14.72
C VAL A 256 11.85 14.13 -15.37
N LYS A 257 11.60 14.68 -16.57
CA LYS A 257 10.35 14.46 -17.33
C LYS A 257 10.12 12.99 -17.72
N ASP A 258 11.17 12.18 -17.72
CA ASP A 258 11.11 10.76 -18.05
C ASP A 258 10.58 9.93 -16.88
N PHE A 259 10.34 10.53 -15.72
CA PHE A 259 9.77 9.86 -14.56
C PHE A 259 8.31 10.28 -14.34
N ARG A 260 7.49 9.32 -13.91
CA ARG A 260 6.13 9.56 -13.39
C ARG A 260 6.19 9.57 -11.87
N PRO A 261 5.74 10.65 -11.21
CA PRO A 261 5.53 10.62 -9.76
C PRO A 261 4.25 9.82 -9.47
N ILE A 262 4.34 8.87 -8.55
CA ILE A 262 3.20 8.12 -8.02
C ILE A 262 3.13 8.36 -6.52
N SER A 263 2.03 8.96 -6.07
CA SER A 263 1.77 9.19 -4.66
C SER A 263 1.25 7.92 -3.99
N LEU A 264 2.03 7.36 -3.09
CA LEU A 264 1.61 6.28 -2.19
C LEU A 264 0.84 6.89 -1.02
N ILE A 265 -0.44 7.14 -1.28
CA ILE A 265 -1.38 7.74 -0.33
C ILE A 265 -1.84 6.74 0.75
N GLY A 266 -2.20 7.28 1.91
CA GLY A 266 -2.72 6.51 3.05
C GLY A 266 -4.06 5.83 2.77
N SER A 267 -4.36 4.79 3.54
CA SER A 267 -5.64 4.05 3.48
C SER A 267 -6.84 4.94 3.81
N LEU A 268 -6.75 5.80 4.82
CA LEU A 268 -7.85 6.72 5.19
C LEU A 268 -8.25 7.63 4.02
N TYR A 269 -7.26 8.21 3.33
CA TYR A 269 -7.50 9.02 2.14
C TYR A 269 -8.22 8.20 1.06
N LYS A 270 -7.75 6.98 0.78
CA LYS A 270 -8.37 6.09 -0.21
C LYS A 270 -9.81 5.74 0.13
N ILE A 271 -10.11 5.46 1.40
CA ILE A 271 -11.46 5.16 1.87
C ILE A 271 -12.36 6.37 1.60
N ILE A 272 -11.94 7.56 2.03
CA ILE A 272 -12.70 8.80 1.83
C ILE A 272 -12.95 9.05 0.33
N THR A 273 -11.91 9.00 -0.50
CA THR A 273 -12.07 9.23 -1.95
C THR A 273 -12.92 8.17 -2.62
N ASN A 274 -12.88 6.92 -2.16
CA ASN A 274 -13.70 5.85 -2.73
C ASN A 274 -15.17 5.95 -2.28
N VAL A 275 -15.47 6.49 -1.08
CA VAL A 275 -16.84 6.86 -0.72
C VAL A 275 -17.35 7.96 -1.64
N LEU A 276 -16.56 9.02 -1.86
CA LEU A 276 -16.92 10.11 -2.77
C LEU A 276 -17.12 9.62 -4.21
N ASP A 277 -16.22 8.78 -4.71
CA ASP A 277 -16.30 8.20 -6.05
C ASP A 277 -17.57 7.34 -6.21
N ASN A 278 -17.84 6.45 -5.24
CA ASN A 278 -19.04 5.61 -5.26
C ASN A 278 -20.34 6.41 -5.26
N ARG A 279 -20.35 7.62 -4.67
CA ARG A 279 -21.49 8.55 -4.73
C ARG A 279 -21.60 9.28 -6.07
N LEU A 280 -20.46 9.67 -6.66
CA LEU A 280 -20.43 10.41 -7.91
C LEU A 280 -20.70 9.54 -9.15
N VAL A 281 -20.23 8.29 -9.16
CA VAL A 281 -20.33 7.39 -10.32
C VAL A 281 -21.77 7.26 -10.88
N PRO A 282 -22.82 7.05 -10.05
CA PRO A 282 -24.19 6.90 -10.55
C PRO A 282 -24.74 8.15 -11.24
N VAL A 283 -24.30 9.33 -10.83
CA VAL A 283 -24.82 10.62 -11.33
C VAL A 283 -23.94 11.24 -12.41
N LEU A 284 -22.70 10.75 -12.57
CA LEU A 284 -21.71 11.34 -13.46
C LEU A 284 -22.25 11.42 -14.90
N SER A 285 -22.85 10.34 -15.41
CA SER A 285 -23.40 10.28 -16.77
C SER A 285 -24.46 11.35 -17.09
N VAL A 286 -25.12 11.90 -16.07
CA VAL A 286 -26.11 12.98 -16.23
C VAL A 286 -25.42 14.31 -16.50
N ILE A 287 -24.31 14.59 -15.84
CA ILE A 287 -23.66 15.90 -15.86
C ILE A 287 -22.55 16.02 -16.92
N VAL A 288 -21.89 14.93 -17.30
CA VAL A 288 -20.86 14.96 -18.35
C VAL A 288 -21.43 14.73 -19.74
N HIS A 289 -21.07 15.64 -20.65
CA HIS A 289 -21.41 15.58 -22.06
C HIS A 289 -21.02 14.23 -22.68
N GLU A 290 -21.79 13.75 -23.65
CA GLU A 290 -21.56 12.48 -24.37
C GLU A 290 -20.18 12.34 -25.01
N VAL A 291 -19.50 13.44 -25.35
CA VAL A 291 -18.17 13.42 -25.96
C VAL A 291 -17.07 12.95 -25.00
N GLN A 292 -17.32 13.01 -23.69
CA GLN A 292 -16.41 12.44 -22.71
C GLN A 292 -16.57 10.93 -22.68
N SER A 293 -15.66 10.22 -23.34
CA SER A 293 -15.71 8.77 -23.53
C SER A 293 -14.94 7.96 -22.47
N GLU A 294 -14.03 8.59 -21.74
CA GLU A 294 -13.24 7.96 -20.69
C GLU A 294 -13.76 8.28 -19.28
N PHE A 295 -13.53 7.35 -18.35
CA PHE A 295 -13.85 7.47 -16.93
C PHE A 295 -15.33 7.68 -16.59
N VAL A 296 -16.24 7.36 -17.51
CA VAL A 296 -17.69 7.34 -17.29
C VAL A 296 -18.19 5.91 -17.45
N SER A 297 -18.96 5.42 -16.48
CA SER A 297 -19.51 4.07 -16.51
C SER A 297 -20.34 3.85 -17.80
N GLY A 298 -20.09 2.73 -18.48
CA GLY A 298 -20.78 2.38 -19.73
C GLY A 298 -20.22 3.03 -20.99
N ARG A 299 -19.26 3.96 -20.90
CA ARG A 299 -18.57 4.56 -22.06
C ARG A 299 -17.18 3.91 -22.25
N LYS A 300 -16.75 3.78 -23.50
CA LYS A 300 -15.45 3.21 -23.88
C LYS A 300 -14.62 4.26 -24.58
N ILE A 301 -13.30 4.14 -24.51
CA ILE A 301 -12.35 5.02 -25.22
C ILE A 301 -12.64 5.15 -26.73
N MET A 302 -13.14 4.08 -27.35
CA MET A 302 -13.51 4.06 -28.78
C MET A 302 -14.75 4.89 -29.11
N ASP A 303 -15.52 5.30 -28.11
CA ASP A 303 -16.73 6.11 -28.27
C ASP A 303 -16.41 7.62 -28.31
N GLY A 304 -15.13 7.99 -28.11
CA GLY A 304 -14.70 9.38 -28.12
C GLY A 304 -14.53 9.95 -29.53
N PRO A 305 -14.75 11.26 -29.73
CA PRO A 305 -14.40 11.90 -30.98
C PRO A 305 -12.88 11.85 -31.17
N PHE A 306 -12.43 11.41 -32.35
CA PHE A 306 -11.03 11.48 -32.78
C PHE A 306 -10.55 12.92 -32.92
#